data_AF-E2CAF7-F1
#
_entry.id   AF-E2CAF7-F1
#
_cell.length_a   1.000
_cell.length_b   1.000
_cell.length_c   1.000
_cell.angle_alpha   90.00
_cell.angle_beta   90.00
_cell.angle_gamma   90.00
#
_symmetry.space_group_name_H-M   'P 1'
#
loop_
_entity.id
_entity.type
_entity.pdbx_description
1 polymer ?
#
loop_
_entity_poly.entity_id
_entity_poly.type
_entity_poly.pdbx_seq_one_letter_code
_entity_poly.pdbx_strand_id
1 'polypeptide(L)' 'MMTNTTDACETRDPCQHGGICISTDSGPICECRTGDYEGAYCEKEAWSTVLPTAGAGDYWAWDYSESR' A
#
# COMPACT_ATOMS: atom_id res chain seq x y z
N MET A 1 -0.80 6.40 33.74
CA MET A 1 -1.59 6.62 32.51
C MET A 1 -0.58 6.82 31.39
N MET A 2 -0.22 5.77 30.65
CA MET A 2 0.49 6.00 29.38
C MET A 2 -0.48 6.81 28.55
N THR A 3 -0.16 8.07 28.31
CA THR A 3 -0.88 8.91 27.38
C THR A 3 -0.79 8.20 26.04
N ASN A 4 -1.82 7.39 25.73
CA ASN A 4 -2.06 6.85 24.40
C ASN A 4 -1.99 8.05 23.48
N THR A 5 -0.89 8.15 22.75
CA THR A 5 -0.47 9.37 22.07
C THR A 5 -1.31 9.53 20.82
N THR A 6 -2.61 9.72 21.00
CA THR A 6 -3.61 9.88 19.96
C THR A 6 -3.62 8.65 19.06
N ASP A 7 -4.53 7.70 19.32
CA ASP A 7 -4.94 6.76 18.27
C ASP A 7 -5.32 7.59 17.04
N ALA A 8 -4.36 7.76 16.15
CA ALA A 8 -4.46 8.64 15.01
C ALA A 8 -5.61 8.14 14.13
N CYS A 9 -5.77 6.82 14.08
CA CYS A 9 -6.91 6.13 13.49
C CYS A 9 -8.25 6.48 14.15
N GLU A 10 -8.34 6.49 15.49
CA GLU A 10 -9.58 6.81 16.22
C GLU A 10 -9.97 8.29 16.11
N THR A 11 -8.98 9.19 16.05
CA THR A 11 -9.24 10.63 15.87
C THR A 11 -9.60 10.97 14.43
N ARG A 12 -8.86 10.44 13.46
CA ARG A 12 -9.08 10.63 12.03
C ARG A 12 -8.36 9.53 11.27
N ASP A 13 -9.12 8.60 10.73
CA ASP A 13 -8.61 7.59 9.82
C ASP A 13 -7.97 8.27 8.59
N PRO A 14 -6.63 8.23 8.43
CA PRO A 14 -5.95 8.88 7.32
C PRO A 14 -5.89 7.97 6.09
N CYS A 15 -6.17 6.67 6.25
CA CYS A 15 -6.08 5.67 5.20
C CYS A 15 -7.26 5.81 4.23
N GLN A 16 -6.98 5.88 2.94
CA GLN A 16 -7.97 5.93 1.88
C GLN A 16 -8.27 4.52 1.31
N HIS A 17 -9.32 4.43 0.50
CA HIS A 17 -9.70 3.21 -0.25
C HIS A 17 -9.92 1.94 0.62
N GLY A 18 -10.30 2.12 1.89
CA GLY A 18 -10.55 1.00 2.80
C GLY A 18 -9.28 0.31 3.31
N GLY A 19 -8.14 1.02 3.33
CA GLY A 19 -6.94 0.58 4.02
C GLY A 19 -7.14 0.43 5.53
N ILE A 20 -6.34 -0.42 6.17
CA ILE A 20 -6.39 -0.65 7.62
C ILE A 20 -5.45 0.34 8.31
N CYS A 21 -5.99 1.19 9.18
CA CYS A 21 -5.18 2.09 9.98
C CYS A 21 -4.63 1.41 11.24
N ILE A 22 -3.33 1.56 11.47
CA ILE A 22 -2.61 0.98 12.60
C ILE A 22 -1.84 2.10 13.31
N SER A 23 -2.27 2.47 14.52
CA SER A 23 -1.55 3.43 15.37
C SER A 23 -0.31 2.76 15.96
N THR A 24 0.89 3.25 15.63
CA THR A 24 2.15 2.78 16.23
C THR A 24 2.83 3.89 17.03
N ASP A 25 3.82 3.54 17.86
CA ASP A 25 4.64 4.52 18.61
C ASP A 25 5.38 5.50 17.69
N SER A 26 5.68 5.08 16.46
CA SER A 26 6.31 5.91 15.43
C SER A 26 5.32 6.74 14.59
N GLY A 27 4.01 6.57 14.79
CA GLY A 27 2.94 7.25 14.05
C GLY A 27 1.89 6.31 13.44
N PRO A 28 0.86 6.84 12.76
CA PRO A 28 -0.11 6.04 12.03
C PRO A 28 0.52 5.37 10.81
N ILE A 29 0.26 4.08 10.63
CA ILE A 29 0.64 3.29 9.45
C ILE A 29 -0.63 2.78 8.80
N CYS A 30 -0.71 2.86 7.47
CA CYS A 30 -1.83 2.31 6.69
C CYS A 30 -1.41 1.03 5.96
N GLU A 31 -2.17 -0.05 6.15
CA GLU A 31 -2.04 -1.29 5.40
C GLU A 31 -3.09 -1.33 4.28
N CYS A 32 -2.65 -1.14 3.03
CA CYS A 32 -3.52 -1.14 1.86
C CYS A 32 -3.89 -2.58 1.48
N ARG A 33 -5.19 -2.91 1.58
CA ARG A 33 -5.67 -4.30 1.57
C ARG A 33 -5.61 -5.00 0.21
N THR A 34 -5.44 -4.24 -0.86
CA THR A 34 -5.76 -4.74 -2.20
C THR A 34 -4.58 -4.78 -3.16
N GLY A 35 -3.40 -4.26 -2.83
CA GLY A 35 -2.31 -4.12 -3.81
C GLY A 35 -2.63 -3.22 -5.01
N ASP A 36 -3.89 -2.76 -5.09
CA ASP A 36 -4.45 -1.77 -6.01
C ASP A 36 -4.14 -0.34 -5.62
N TYR A 37 -3.66 -0.13 -4.39
CA TYR A 37 -3.35 1.17 -3.84
C TYR A 37 -2.01 1.15 -3.11
N GLU A 38 -1.23 2.21 -3.27
CA GLU A 38 0.09 2.41 -2.69
C GLU A 38 0.22 3.80 -2.04
N GLY A 39 1.33 4.03 -1.35
CA GLY A 39 1.57 5.26 -0.59
C GLY A 39 1.42 5.09 0.92
N ALA A 40 1.72 6.15 1.67
CA ALA A 40 1.69 6.11 3.14
C ALA A 40 0.26 5.99 3.69
N TYR A 41 -0.73 6.40 2.89
CA TYR A 41 -2.13 6.48 3.26
C TYR A 41 -3.04 5.81 2.21
N CYS A 42 -2.50 4.92 1.38
CA CYS A 42 -3.22 4.30 0.26
C CYS A 42 -3.84 5.34 -0.69
N GLU A 43 -3.20 6.51 -0.81
CA GLU A 43 -3.70 7.64 -1.57
C GLU A 43 -3.42 7.57 -3.07
N LYS A 44 -2.52 6.65 -3.48
CA LYS A 44 -2.16 6.44 -4.89
C LYS A 44 -2.72 5.11 -5.36
N GLU A 45 -3.14 5.03 -6.61
CA GLU A 45 -3.44 3.74 -7.23
C GLU A 45 -2.12 3.05 -7.59
N ALA A 46 -1.98 1.80 -7.19
CA ALA A 46 -0.80 1.01 -7.46
C ALA A 46 -0.75 0.66 -8.94
N TRP A 47 0.44 0.80 -9.51
CA TRP A 47 0.71 0.47 -10.91
C TRP A 47 0.39 -1.00 -11.28
N SER A 48 0.32 -1.88 -10.28
CA SER A 48 -0.03 -3.30 -10.45
C SER A 48 -1.48 -3.50 -10.90
N THR A 49 -2.38 -2.55 -10.64
CA THR A 49 -3.83 -2.70 -10.91
C THR A 49 -4.29 -1.97 -12.15
N VAL A 50 -3.49 -1.03 -12.67
CA VAL A 50 -3.64 -0.53 -14.05
C VAL A 50 -3.15 -1.55 -15.09
N LEU A 51 -2.69 -2.73 -14.65
CA LEU A 51 -2.36 -3.86 -15.52
C LEU A 51 -3.32 -5.05 -15.38
N PRO A 52 -4.64 -4.94 -15.65
CA PRO A 52 -5.45 -6.12 -15.90
C PRO A 52 -5.25 -6.68 -17.32
N THR A 53 -4.63 -5.92 -18.25
CA THR A 53 -4.58 -6.29 -19.68
C THR A 53 -3.26 -6.01 -20.41
N ALA A 54 -2.19 -5.59 -19.73
CA ALA A 54 -0.94 -5.20 -20.41
C ALA A 54 0.34 -5.83 -19.81
N GLY A 55 0.28 -7.09 -19.39
CA GLY A 55 1.51 -7.90 -19.30
C GLY A 55 1.93 -8.36 -17.91
N ALA A 56 1.15 -9.24 -17.28
CA ALA A 56 1.72 -10.24 -16.37
C ALA A 56 2.50 -11.35 -17.14
N GLY A 57 3.07 -10.98 -18.30
CA GLY A 57 3.76 -11.84 -19.25
C GLY A 57 5.20 -11.39 -19.54
N ASP A 58 5.63 -10.22 -19.06
CA ASP A 58 6.97 -9.68 -19.36
C ASP A 58 7.86 -9.42 -18.14
N TYR A 59 7.36 -9.52 -16.90
CA TYR A 59 8.25 -9.44 -15.72
C TYR A 59 9.22 -10.64 -15.60
N TRP A 60 8.94 -11.74 -16.31
CA TRP A 60 9.86 -12.87 -16.51
C TRP A 60 10.54 -12.86 -17.89
N ALA A 61 10.32 -11.85 -18.73
CA ALA A 61 10.96 -11.75 -20.04
C ALA A 61 12.33 -11.05 -20.00
N TRP A 62 12.59 -10.19 -19.02
CA TRP A 62 13.91 -9.56 -18.83
C TRP A 62 14.96 -10.57 -18.33
N ASP A 63 14.56 -11.59 -17.57
CA ASP A 63 15.45 -12.66 -17.09
C ASP A 63 15.88 -13.64 -18.20
N TYR A 64 15.07 -13.80 -19.27
CA TYR A 64 15.35 -14.75 -20.35
C TYR A 64 16.22 -14.19 -21.49
N SER A 65 16.39 -12.87 -21.59
CA SER A 65 17.16 -12.23 -22.69
C SER A 65 18.65 -12.01 -22.38
N GLU A 66 19.16 -12.43 -21.23
CA GLU A 66 20.59 -12.39 -20.88
C GLU A 66 21.24 -13.77 -20.80
N SER A 67 20.53 -14.82 -21.26
CA SER A 67 21.04 -16.20 -21.33
C SER A 67 21.27 -16.73 -22.76
N ARG A 68 21.37 -15.85 -23.77
CA ARG A 68 21.84 -16.19 -25.13
C ARG A 68 22.92 -15.25 -25.62
#